data_AF-A0A653ND49-F1
#
_entry.id   AF-A0A653ND49-F1
#
_cell.length_a   1.000
_cell.length_b   1.000
_cell.length_c   1.000
_cell.angle_alpha   90.00
_cell.angle_beta   90.00
_cell.angle_gamma   90.00
#
_symmetry.space_group_name_H-M   'P 1'
#
loop_
_entity.id
_entity.type
_entity.pdbx_description
1 polymer ?
#
loop_
_entity_poly.entity_id
_entity_poly.type
_entity_poly.pdbx_seq_one_letter_code
_entity_poly.pdbx_strand_id
1 'polypeptide(L)' 'MNSSSSKSSDSPGTDPQGGAAVESPCRRQCCLDDHDQCLGCGRSLAEILEWGRADGQRRRQICQAAQQRLRPPPAW' A
#
# COMPACT_ATOMS: atom_id res chain seq x y z
N MET A 1 -33.15 6.14 37.46
CA MET A 1 -32.72 6.64 36.14
C MET A 1 -31.92 5.52 35.48
N ASN A 2 -32.39 4.99 34.36
CA ASN A 2 -31.79 3.82 33.70
C ASN A 2 -30.40 4.20 33.14
N SER A 3 -29.38 3.44 33.53
CA SER A 3 -28.01 3.56 33.03
C SER A 3 -27.93 2.84 31.69
N SER A 4 -27.81 3.62 30.62
CA SER A 4 -27.77 3.15 29.23
C SER A 4 -26.61 2.20 28.95
N SER A 5 -26.94 1.08 28.32
CA SER A 5 -26.02 0.12 27.74
C SER A 5 -25.20 0.69 26.57
N SER A 6 -23.93 0.30 26.54
CA SER A 6 -23.10 -0.12 25.40
C SER A 6 -23.24 0.55 24.03
N LYS A 7 -22.12 1.12 23.54
CA LYS A 7 -21.70 0.95 22.14
C LYS A 7 -20.19 1.10 21.99
N SER A 8 -19.52 -0.05 21.95
CA SER A 8 -18.19 -0.19 21.36
C SER A 8 -18.27 0.23 19.90
N SER A 9 -17.43 1.18 19.51
CA SER A 9 -17.22 1.55 18.11
C SER A 9 -15.72 1.55 17.86
N ASP A 10 -15.27 0.39 17.39
CA ASP A 10 -14.29 0.17 16.34
C ASP A 10 -13.01 1.01 16.39
N SER A 11 -11.92 0.34 16.76
CA SER A 11 -10.56 0.84 16.64
C SER A 11 -10.22 1.10 15.16
N PRO A 12 -9.92 2.34 14.72
CA PRO A 12 -9.19 2.49 13.48
C PRO A 12 -7.77 2.04 13.77
N GLY A 13 -7.33 0.97 13.08
CA GLY A 13 -5.97 0.43 13.16
C GLY A 13 -4.93 1.50 12.87
N THR A 14 -4.50 2.19 13.92
CA THR A 14 -3.34 3.07 13.90
C THR A 14 -2.16 2.17 14.21
N ASP A 15 -1.56 1.60 13.17
CA ASP A 15 -0.27 0.90 13.29
C ASP A 15 0.81 1.95 13.66
N PRO A 16 1.35 1.94 14.89
CA PRO A 16 2.30 2.94 15.33
C PRO A 16 3.72 2.52 14.91
N GLN A 17 4.08 2.92 13.70
CA GLN A 17 5.32 3.61 13.33
C GLN A 17 6.60 3.41 14.18
N GLY A 18 7.73 3.12 13.51
CA GLY A 18 9.05 3.37 14.14
C GLY A 18 10.34 2.93 13.46
N GLY A 19 10.45 2.92 12.12
CA GLY A 19 11.76 2.64 11.48
C GLY A 19 11.76 2.84 9.97
N ALA A 20 11.87 4.10 9.52
CA ALA A 20 11.93 4.48 8.09
C ALA A 20 10.85 3.80 7.22
N ALA A 21 9.57 4.04 7.55
CA ALA A 21 8.44 3.49 6.84
C ALA A 21 8.48 3.94 5.38
N VAL A 22 8.74 3.01 4.47
CA VAL A 22 8.62 3.24 3.03
C VAL A 22 7.16 3.48 2.74
N GLU A 23 6.83 4.67 2.23
CA GLU A 23 5.48 4.99 1.82
C GLU A 23 5.00 4.02 0.73
N SER A 24 3.74 3.60 0.83
CA SER A 24 3.17 2.76 -0.22
C SER A 24 2.99 3.63 -1.48
N PRO A 25 3.51 3.24 -2.65
CA PRO A 25 3.34 3.99 -3.90
C PRO A 25 1.92 3.85 -4.48
N CYS A 26 0.97 3.31 -3.68
CA CYS A 26 -0.40 3.04 -4.11
C CYS A 26 -1.19 4.35 -4.20
N ARG A 27 -1.57 4.74 -5.41
CA ARG A 27 -2.44 5.91 -5.65
C ARG A 27 -3.93 5.59 -5.59
N ARG A 28 -4.30 4.46 -4.97
CA ARG A 28 -5.68 3.93 -4.89
C ARG A 28 -6.40 3.78 -6.24
N GLN A 29 -5.62 3.73 -7.33
CA GLN A 29 -6.09 3.49 -8.69
C GLN A 29 -5.50 2.14 -9.14
N CYS A 30 -5.96 1.04 -8.54
CA CYS A 30 -5.42 -0.28 -8.84
C CYS A 30 -6.16 -0.92 -10.02
N CYS A 31 -5.49 -0.99 -11.17
CA CYS A 31 -5.91 -1.80 -12.31
C CYS A 31 -4.74 -2.72 -12.67
N LEU A 32 -4.92 -4.04 -12.55
CA LEU A 32 -3.89 -5.02 -12.95
C LEU A 32 -4.01 -5.29 -14.46
N ASP A 33 -2.88 -5.49 -15.12
CA ASP A 33 -2.82 -6.00 -16.50
C ASP A 33 -2.75 -7.53 -16.55
N ASP A 34 -2.60 -8.11 -17.75
CA ASP A 34 -2.43 -9.56 -17.96
C ASP A 34 -1.17 -10.16 -17.30
N HIS A 35 -0.22 -9.32 -16.88
CA HIS A 35 0.98 -9.71 -16.16
C HIS A 35 0.87 -9.46 -14.65
N ASP A 36 -0.35 -9.32 -14.14
CA ASP A 36 -0.64 -9.00 -12.74
C ASP A 36 0.06 -7.72 -12.28
N GLN A 37 0.29 -6.77 -13.19
CA GLN A 37 1.01 -5.55 -12.91
C GLN A 37 0.03 -4.38 -12.79
N CYS A 38 0.10 -3.69 -11.66
CA CYS A 38 -0.76 -2.55 -11.38
C CYS A 38 -0.35 -1.37 -12.26
N LEU A 39 -1.21 -1.00 -13.19
CA LEU A 39 -1.03 0.12 -14.10
C LEU A 39 -0.96 1.49 -13.39
N GLY A 40 -1.53 1.60 -12.18
CA GLY A 40 -1.56 2.85 -11.42
C GLY A 40 -0.29 3.10 -10.60
N CYS A 41 0.26 2.06 -9.96
CA CYS A 41 1.44 2.20 -9.08
C CYS A 41 2.68 1.41 -9.55
N GLY A 42 2.56 0.59 -10.60
CA GLY A 42 3.65 -0.17 -11.22
C GLY A 42 4.02 -1.46 -10.48
N ARG A 43 3.33 -1.80 -9.39
CA ARG A 43 3.61 -2.99 -8.58
C ARG A 43 2.90 -4.20 -9.13
N SER A 44 3.55 -5.35 -9.10
CA SER A 44 2.91 -6.64 -9.35
C SER A 44 2.00 -7.07 -8.19
N LEU A 45 1.03 -7.92 -8.47
CA LEU A 45 0.15 -8.53 -7.47
C LEU A 45 0.95 -9.26 -6.39
N ALA A 46 1.99 -10.00 -6.79
CA ALA A 46 2.89 -10.68 -5.87
C ALA A 46 3.53 -9.70 -4.86
N GLU A 47 4.01 -8.55 -5.34
CA GLU A 47 4.59 -7.50 -4.50
C GLU A 47 3.54 -6.80 -3.62
N ILE A 48 2.30 -6.64 -4.11
CA ILE A 48 1.18 -6.08 -3.33
C ILE A 48 0.86 -7.00 -2.16
N LEU A 49 0.76 -8.31 -2.41
CA LEU A 49 0.55 -9.33 -1.37
C LEU A 49 1.74 -9.40 -0.39
N GLU A 50 2.97 -9.24 -0.90
CA GLU A 50 4.18 -9.25 -0.09
C GLU A 50 4.30 -8.02 0.82
N TRP A 51 3.70 -6.88 0.48
CA TRP A 51 3.89 -5.60 1.19
C TRP A 51 3.68 -5.67 2.70
N GLY A 52 2.62 -6.34 3.14
CA GLY A 52 2.26 -6.44 4.56
C GLY A 52 3.29 -7.21 5.39
N ARG A 53 4.01 -8.15 4.74
CA ARG A 53 5.06 -8.97 5.35
C ARG A 53 6.48 -8.52 4.97
N ALA A 54 6.63 -7.57 4.06
CA ALA A 54 7.92 -7.10 3.56
C ALA A 54 8.59 -6.14 4.55
N ASP A 55 9.90 -6.33 4.75
CA ASP A 55 10.73 -5.42 5.54
C ASP A 55 11.00 -4.09 4.82
N GLY A 56 11.45 -3.07 5.55
CA GLY A 56 11.75 -1.75 4.99
C GLY A 56 12.68 -1.77 3.77
N GLN A 57 13.71 -2.62 3.76
CA GLN A 57 14.59 -2.78 2.59
C GLN A 57 13.85 -3.35 1.38
N ARG A 58 13.06 -4.41 1.61
CA ARG A 58 12.26 -5.06 0.56
C ARG A 58 11.21 -4.11 -0.01
N ARG A 59 10.54 -3.36 0.86
CA ARG A 59 9.59 -2.31 0.47
C ARG A 59 10.24 -1.27 -0.47
N ARG A 60 11.49 -0.84 -0.20
CA ARG A 60 12.23 0.08 -1.09
C ARG A 60 12.49 -0.53 -2.46
N GLN A 61 12.93 -1.77 -2.51
CA GLN A 61 13.17 -2.48 -3.77
C GLN A 61 11.90 -2.58 -4.61
N ILE A 62 10.78 -2.92 -3.97
CA ILE A 62 9.47 -2.98 -4.64
C ILE A 62 9.10 -1.60 -5.18
N CYS A 63 9.26 -0.53 -4.40
CA CYS A 63 8.97 0.83 -4.87
C CYS A 63 9.85 1.24 -6.05
N GLN A 64 11.15 0.92 -6.01
CA GLN A 64 12.07 1.23 -7.10
C GLN A 64 11.71 0.44 -8.37
N ALA A 65 11.47 -0.87 -8.26
CA ALA A 65 11.09 -1.71 -9.38
C ALA A 65 9.75 -1.27 -9.97
N ALA A 66 8.80 -0.88 -9.12
CA ALA A 66 7.51 -0.35 -9.55
C ALA A 66 7.65 0.98 -10.28
N GLN A 67 8.49 1.89 -9.80
CA GLN A 67 8.79 3.16 -10.46
C GLN A 67 9.49 2.96 -11.83
N GLN A 68 10.36 1.96 -11.95
CA GLN A 68 11.00 1.63 -13.23
C GLN A 68 10.00 1.10 -14.26
N ARG A 69 9.02 0.32 -13.81
CA ARG A 69 7.93 -0.20 -14.67
C ARG A 69 6.90 0.87 -14.99
N LEU A 70 6.63 1.74 -14.02
CA LEU A 70 5.73 2.87 -14.18
C LEU A 70 6.40 3.89 -15.09
N ARG A 71 6.20 3.74 -16.40
CA ARG A 71 6.57 4.77 -17.36
C ARG A 71 5.94 6.08 -16.88
N PRO A 72 6.72 7.13 -16.57
CA PRO A 72 6.15 8.36 -16.07
C PRO A 72 5.13 8.84 -17.10
N PRO A 73 3.89 9.18 -16.69
CA PRO A 73 3.00 9.87 -17.59
C PRO A 73 3.73 11.13 -18.07
N PRO A 74 3.65 11.47 -19.36
CA PRO A 74 4.31 12.66 -19.88
C PRO A 74 3.90 13.85 -19.02
N ALA A 75 4.89 14.63 -18.57
CA ALA A 75 4.66 15.83 -17.78
C ALA A 75 4.04 16.90 -18.69
N TRP A 76 2.71 16.95 -18.74
CA TRP A 76 1.93 18.05 -19.30
C TRP A 76 0.85 18.46 -18.31
#